data_AF-A0A127STZ2-F1
#
_entry.id   AF-A0A127STZ2-F1
#
_cell.length_a   1.000
_cell.length_b   1.000
_cell.length_c   1.000
_cell.angle_alpha   90.00
_cell.angle_beta   90.00
_cell.angle_gamma   90.00
#
_symmetry.space_group_name_H-M   'P 1'
#
loop_
_entity.id
_entity.type
_entity.pdbx_description
1 polymer ?
#
loop_
_entity_poly.entity_id
_entity_poly.type
_entity_poly.pdbx_seq_one_letter_code
_entity_poly.pdbx_strand_id
1 'polypeptide(L)'
;SIVLAAMMKVSVDDELINELIPVRLHEIYLGRYLFFGGLALLQATLVCAGDILFFGIQCDDPLQFVLAGWVASLVFSNIVYTLTVSFGDIGKALAVVLLVMQVGGSGGTFPIEMTGPVFQAIYPFLPFTHGINAMHAAMAGAYHMEYWIELGILASYLIPSLALGVVFRRPVIKANDWIIEKLESTKLI
;
A
#
# COMPACT_ATOMS: atom_id res chain seq x y z
N SER A 1 -7.44 0.76 -2.74
CA SER A 1 -7.09 0.31 -1.36
C SER A 1 -7.56 1.22 -0.23
N ILE A 2 -7.36 2.54 -0.27
CA ILE A 2 -7.79 3.44 0.85
C ILE A 2 -9.30 3.42 1.09
N VAL A 3 -10.09 3.42 0.01
CA VAL A 3 -11.56 3.34 0.10
C VAL A 3 -11.99 2.02 0.75
N LEU A 4 -11.31 0.90 0.45
CA LEU A 4 -11.57 -0.39 1.10
C LEU A 4 -11.28 -0.33 2.60
N ALA A 5 -10.15 0.26 3.00
CA ALA A 5 -9.78 0.41 4.42
C ALA A 5 -10.67 1.41 5.18
N ALA A 6 -11.28 2.37 4.47
CA ALA A 6 -12.22 3.32 5.05
C ALA A 6 -13.64 2.74 5.17
N MET A 7 -14.10 1.97 4.18
CA MET A 7 -15.46 1.41 4.14
C MET A 7 -15.58 0.09 4.89
N MET A 8 -14.53 -0.74 4.93
CA MET A 8 -14.57 -2.04 5.59
C MET A 8 -13.86 -1.97 6.95
N LYS A 9 -14.53 -2.50 7.98
CA LYS A 9 -13.95 -2.63 9.32
C LYS A 9 -12.67 -3.47 9.21
N VAL A 10 -11.53 -2.86 9.50
CA VAL A 10 -10.22 -3.50 9.33
C VAL A 10 -9.92 -4.43 10.51
N SER A 11 -10.48 -4.13 11.69
CA SER A 11 -10.52 -5.04 12.84
C SER A 11 -11.48 -6.20 12.62
N VAL A 12 -11.12 -7.36 13.14
CA VAL A 12 -11.98 -8.54 13.25
C VAL A 12 -12.69 -8.45 14.60
N ASP A 13 -13.99 -8.72 14.65
CA ASP A 13 -14.78 -8.63 15.89
C ASP A 13 -14.31 -9.67 16.93
N ASP A 14 -14.16 -9.23 18.18
CA ASP A 14 -13.66 -10.05 19.29
C ASP A 14 -14.57 -11.24 19.63
N GLU A 15 -15.88 -11.14 19.36
CA GLU A 15 -16.82 -12.27 19.45
C GLU A 15 -16.46 -13.39 18.47
N LEU A 16 -16.10 -13.04 17.23
CA LEU A 16 -15.70 -14.00 16.21
C LEU A 16 -14.38 -14.70 16.58
N ILE A 17 -13.43 -13.93 17.14
CA ILE A 17 -12.12 -14.44 17.60
C ILE A 17 -12.30 -15.44 18.76
N ASN A 18 -13.24 -15.19 19.66
CA ASN A 18 -13.54 -16.08 20.79
C ASN A 18 -14.29 -17.37 20.37
N GLU A 19 -15.00 -17.34 19.24
CA GLU A 19 -15.70 -18.50 18.68
C GLU A 19 -14.77 -19.41 17.84
N LEU A 20 -13.64 -18.86 17.37
CA LEU A 20 -12.60 -19.55 16.60
C LEU A 20 -11.60 -20.29 17.52
N ILE A 21 -11.03 -21.41 17.02
CA ILE A 21 -9.88 -22.14 17.59
C ILE A 21 -8.79 -21.14 18.05
N PRO A 22 -7.96 -21.35 19.09
CA PRO A 22 -6.94 -20.38 19.52
C PRO A 22 -6.00 -19.95 18.38
N VAL A 23 -6.34 -18.84 17.70
CA VAL A 23 -5.64 -18.33 16.52
C VAL A 23 -4.51 -17.40 16.97
N ARG A 24 -3.32 -17.55 16.37
CA ARG A 24 -2.19 -16.67 16.68
C ARG A 24 -2.42 -15.27 16.09
N LEU A 25 -1.91 -14.23 16.75
CA LEU A 25 -2.05 -12.83 16.29
C LEU A 25 -1.62 -12.62 14.82
N HIS A 26 -0.59 -13.32 14.35
CA HIS A 26 -0.10 -13.18 12.98
C HIS A 26 -1.04 -13.82 11.95
N GLU A 27 -1.75 -14.90 12.31
CA GLU A 27 -2.70 -15.60 11.44
C GLU A 27 -3.96 -14.76 11.22
N ILE A 28 -4.42 -14.04 12.26
CA ILE A 28 -5.55 -13.10 12.14
C ILE A 28 -5.19 -11.94 11.20
N TYR A 29 -3.98 -11.37 11.38
CA TYR A 29 -3.49 -10.28 10.54
C TYR A 29 -3.35 -10.71 9.08
N LEU A 30 -2.65 -11.83 8.83
CA LEU A 30 -2.44 -12.33 7.47
C LEU A 30 -3.75 -12.79 6.81
N GLY A 31 -4.63 -13.46 7.55
CA GLY A 31 -5.93 -13.91 7.05
C GLY A 31 -6.82 -12.75 6.61
N ARG A 32 -6.86 -11.67 7.40
CA ARG A 32 -7.61 -10.46 7.03
C ARG A 32 -6.93 -9.72 5.88
N TYR A 33 -5.60 -9.61 5.89
CA TYR A 33 -4.85 -9.00 4.79
C TYR A 33 -5.10 -9.71 3.46
N LEU A 34 -5.12 -11.05 3.42
CA LEU A 34 -5.38 -11.82 2.19
C LEU A 34 -6.69 -11.42 1.51
N PHE A 35 -7.73 -11.09 2.27
CA PHE A 35 -8.98 -10.59 1.72
C PHE A 35 -8.80 -9.21 1.04
N PHE A 36 -8.14 -8.27 1.71
CA PHE A 36 -7.84 -6.95 1.14
C PHE A 36 -6.88 -7.04 -0.06
N GLY A 37 -5.87 -7.89 0.03
CA GLY A 37 -4.90 -8.14 -1.05
C GLY A 37 -5.55 -8.80 -2.27
N GLY A 38 -6.45 -9.76 -2.06
CA GLY A 38 -7.22 -10.37 -3.14
C GLY A 38 -8.09 -9.37 -3.89
N LEU A 39 -8.79 -8.49 -3.15
CA LEU A 39 -9.55 -7.40 -3.77
C LEU A 39 -8.64 -6.39 -4.50
N ALA A 40 -7.48 -6.08 -3.93
CA ALA A 40 -6.50 -5.19 -4.57
C ALA A 40 -5.95 -5.78 -5.88
N LEU A 41 -5.68 -7.09 -5.93
CA LEU A 41 -5.28 -7.80 -7.14
C LEU A 41 -6.37 -7.81 -8.20
N LEU A 42 -7.64 -8.02 -7.81
CA LEU A 42 -8.77 -7.94 -8.75
C LEU A 42 -8.91 -6.52 -9.32
N GLN A 43 -8.82 -5.50 -8.47
CA GLN A 43 -8.85 -4.09 -8.91
C GLN A 43 -7.71 -3.80 -9.89
N ALA A 44 -6.48 -4.20 -9.57
CA ALA A 44 -5.33 -3.99 -10.43
C ALA A 44 -5.46 -4.73 -11.77
N THR A 45 -5.95 -5.97 -11.75
CA THR A 45 -6.22 -6.74 -12.97
C THR A 45 -7.24 -6.02 -13.85
N LEU A 46 -8.34 -5.53 -13.27
CA LEU A 46 -9.37 -4.81 -14.02
C LEU A 46 -8.83 -3.49 -14.61
N VAL A 47 -8.03 -2.75 -13.86
CA VAL A 47 -7.41 -1.50 -14.33
C VAL A 47 -6.45 -1.80 -15.48
N CYS A 48 -5.46 -2.68 -15.30
CA CYS A 48 -4.48 -2.99 -16.34
C CYS A 48 -5.13 -3.64 -17.58
N ALA A 49 -6.11 -4.51 -17.39
CA ALA A 49 -6.84 -5.09 -18.51
C ALA A 49 -7.69 -4.05 -19.25
N GLY A 50 -8.29 -3.10 -18.53
CA GLY A 50 -8.99 -1.96 -19.13
C GLY A 50 -8.05 -1.10 -19.97
N ASP A 51 -6.87 -0.80 -19.47
CA ASP A 51 -5.86 -0.01 -20.18
C ASP A 51 -5.44 -0.68 -21.50
N ILE A 52 -5.15 -1.99 -21.45
CA ILE A 52 -4.70 -2.74 -22.62
C ILE A 52 -5.84 -3.02 -23.61
N LEU A 53 -6.99 -3.51 -23.14
CA LEU A 53 -8.06 -4.03 -24.00
C LEU A 53 -9.06 -2.96 -24.43
N PHE A 54 -9.37 -1.99 -23.57
CA PHE A 54 -10.38 -0.97 -23.84
C PHE A 54 -9.76 0.33 -24.34
N PHE A 55 -8.74 0.85 -23.65
CA PHE A 55 -8.03 2.05 -24.08
C PHE A 55 -7.02 1.80 -25.20
N GLY A 56 -6.55 0.55 -25.35
CA GLY A 56 -5.64 0.17 -26.42
C GLY A 56 -4.27 0.82 -26.29
N ILE A 57 -3.74 0.93 -25.07
CA ILE A 57 -2.42 1.52 -24.84
C ILE A 57 -1.34 0.74 -25.60
N GLN A 58 -0.34 1.46 -26.11
CA GLN A 58 0.85 0.82 -26.66
C GLN A 58 1.65 0.22 -25.51
N CYS A 59 1.86 -1.09 -25.54
CA CYS A 59 2.61 -1.80 -24.53
C CYS A 59 3.38 -2.95 -25.18
N ASP A 60 4.71 -2.85 -25.15
CA ASP A 60 5.60 -3.86 -25.74
C ASP A 60 5.51 -5.21 -25.01
N ASP A 61 5.44 -5.19 -23.67
CA ASP A 61 5.24 -6.38 -22.85
C ASP A 61 4.02 -6.24 -21.91
N PRO A 62 2.82 -6.63 -22.37
CA PRO A 62 1.60 -6.56 -21.58
C PRO A 62 1.63 -7.40 -20.29
N LEU A 63 2.41 -8.49 -20.27
CA LEU A 63 2.51 -9.33 -19.08
C LEU A 63 3.33 -8.64 -17.99
N GLN A 64 4.44 -8.00 -18.37
CA GLN A 64 5.23 -7.18 -17.46
C GLN A 64 4.44 -5.99 -16.91
N PHE A 65 3.59 -5.37 -17.73
CA PHE A 65 2.72 -4.27 -17.29
C PHE A 65 1.72 -4.73 -16.22
N VAL A 66 1.02 -5.85 -16.46
CA VAL A 66 0.09 -6.43 -15.48
C VAL A 66 0.81 -6.86 -14.20
N LEU A 67 2.00 -7.47 -14.32
CA LEU A 67 2.81 -7.86 -13.17
C LEU A 67 3.24 -6.66 -12.32
N ALA A 68 3.65 -5.56 -12.95
CA ALA A 68 3.96 -4.32 -12.25
C ALA A 68 2.73 -3.76 -11.52
N GLY A 69 1.56 -3.81 -12.16
CA GLY A 69 0.28 -3.45 -11.53
C GLY A 69 -0.07 -4.29 -10.31
N TRP A 70 0.15 -5.60 -10.36
CA TRP A 70 -0.08 -6.50 -9.22
C TRP A 70 0.89 -6.24 -8.06
N VAL A 71 2.18 -6.11 -8.34
CA VAL A 71 3.17 -5.81 -7.30
C VAL A 71 2.87 -4.47 -6.64
N ALA A 72 2.58 -3.43 -7.43
CA ALA A 72 2.17 -2.13 -6.91
C ALA A 72 0.92 -2.24 -6.03
N SER A 73 -0.11 -2.96 -6.47
CA SER A 73 -1.36 -3.09 -5.70
C SER A 73 -1.15 -3.80 -4.36
N LEU A 74 -0.30 -4.83 -4.31
CA LEU A 74 0.07 -5.52 -3.09
C LEU A 74 0.87 -4.62 -2.15
N VAL A 75 1.87 -3.89 -2.67
CA VAL A 75 2.67 -2.95 -1.87
C VAL A 75 1.80 -1.87 -1.24
N PHE A 76 1.00 -1.17 -2.05
CA PHE A 76 0.15 -0.08 -1.56
C PHE A 76 -0.98 -0.58 -0.66
N SER A 77 -1.61 -1.71 -0.98
CA SER A 77 -2.63 -2.28 -0.11
C SER A 77 -2.05 -2.69 1.24
N ASN A 78 -0.85 -3.28 1.27
CA ASN A 78 -0.18 -3.67 2.51
C ASN A 78 0.20 -2.47 3.37
N ILE A 79 0.75 -1.41 2.76
CA ILE A 79 1.10 -0.17 3.49
C ILE A 79 -0.16 0.44 4.12
N VAL A 80 -1.22 0.63 3.34
CA VAL A 80 -2.49 1.21 3.82
C VAL A 80 -3.11 0.33 4.92
N TYR A 81 -3.15 -0.98 4.70
CA TYR A 81 -3.69 -1.94 5.66
C TYR A 81 -2.90 -1.91 6.98
N THR A 82 -1.57 -1.98 6.89
CA THR A 82 -0.67 -1.93 8.04
C THR A 82 -0.85 -0.66 8.85
N LEU A 83 -0.86 0.51 8.19
CA LEU A 83 -1.05 1.79 8.87
C LEU A 83 -2.41 1.86 9.56
N THR A 84 -3.46 1.41 8.88
CA THR A 84 -4.83 1.46 9.41
C THR A 84 -5.02 0.50 10.59
N VAL A 85 -4.49 -0.72 10.51
CA VAL A 85 -4.53 -1.69 11.63
C VAL A 85 -3.71 -1.20 12.81
N SER A 86 -2.56 -0.57 12.54
CA SER A 86 -1.65 -0.13 13.59
C SER A 86 -2.18 1.10 14.31
N PHE A 87 -2.52 2.16 13.58
CA PHE A 87 -2.80 3.47 14.16
C PHE A 87 -4.29 3.87 14.12
N GLY A 88 -5.18 2.95 13.74
CA GLY A 88 -6.61 3.24 13.63
C GLY A 88 -6.91 4.40 12.68
N ASP A 89 -7.69 5.38 13.12
CA ASP A 89 -8.08 6.54 12.30
C ASP A 89 -6.90 7.49 12.00
N ILE A 90 -5.92 7.59 12.90
CA ILE A 90 -4.67 8.32 12.61
C ILE A 90 -3.93 7.63 11.46
N GLY A 91 -3.94 6.30 11.43
CA GLY A 91 -3.36 5.50 10.35
C GLY A 91 -3.99 5.76 8.99
N LYS A 92 -5.31 5.91 8.96
CA LYS A 92 -6.05 6.28 7.73
C LYS A 92 -5.64 7.67 7.25
N ALA A 93 -5.54 8.66 8.15
CA ALA A 93 -5.10 10.01 7.80
C ALA A 93 -3.67 10.00 7.24
N LEU A 94 -2.74 9.28 7.88
CA LEU A 94 -1.38 9.11 7.38
C LEU A 94 -1.33 8.46 6.00
N ALA A 95 -2.14 7.42 5.77
CA ALA A 95 -2.24 6.76 4.48
C ALA A 95 -2.70 7.73 3.38
N VAL A 96 -3.67 8.61 3.67
CA VAL A 96 -4.15 9.63 2.71
C VAL A 96 -3.05 10.64 2.41
N VAL A 97 -2.33 11.12 3.43
CA VAL A 97 -1.19 12.04 3.24
C VAL A 97 -0.12 11.41 2.36
N LEU A 98 0.26 10.15 2.63
CA LEU A 98 1.22 9.41 1.81
C LEU A 98 0.73 9.21 0.37
N LEU A 99 -0.58 9.00 0.17
CA LEU A 99 -1.15 8.89 -1.17
C LEU A 99 -1.02 10.22 -1.93
N VAL A 100 -1.40 11.34 -1.32
CA VAL A 100 -1.32 12.67 -1.95
C VAL A 100 0.11 13.05 -2.27
N MET A 101 1.04 12.81 -1.34
CA MET A 101 2.46 13.09 -1.54
C MET A 101 3.03 12.32 -2.73
N GLN A 102 2.63 11.07 -2.91
CA GLN A 102 3.11 10.24 -4.01
C GLN A 102 2.56 10.68 -5.36
N VAL A 103 1.29 11.08 -5.44
CA VAL A 103 0.71 11.58 -6.69
C VAL A 103 1.46 12.81 -7.21
N GLY A 104 1.86 13.73 -6.33
CA GLY A 104 2.61 14.93 -6.70
C GLY A 104 4.12 14.72 -6.83
N GLY A 105 4.70 13.80 -6.06
CA GLY A 105 6.16 13.67 -5.92
C GLY A 105 6.83 12.56 -6.74
N SER A 106 6.08 11.75 -7.47
CA SER A 106 6.56 10.53 -8.17
C SER A 106 6.89 10.71 -9.65
N GLY A 107 6.77 11.92 -10.19
CA GLY A 107 7.05 12.20 -11.60
C GLY A 107 6.00 11.69 -12.60
N GLY A 108 4.85 11.19 -12.13
CA GLY A 108 3.81 10.62 -13.01
C GLY A 108 3.01 11.64 -13.83
N THR A 109 3.06 12.93 -13.48
CA THR A 109 2.36 14.01 -14.21
C THR A 109 3.31 14.94 -14.94
N PHE A 110 4.44 15.27 -14.31
CA PHE A 110 5.51 16.09 -14.87
C PHE A 110 6.86 15.49 -14.52
N PRO A 111 7.91 15.74 -15.33
CA PRO A 111 9.28 15.36 -14.99
C PRO A 111 9.66 15.90 -13.61
N ILE A 112 10.37 15.09 -12.82
CA ILE A 112 10.70 15.45 -11.44
C ILE A 112 11.59 16.70 -11.36
N GLU A 113 12.36 16.97 -12.41
CA GLU A 113 13.22 18.13 -12.59
C GLU A 113 12.45 19.45 -12.56
N MET A 114 11.15 19.41 -12.89
CA MET A 114 10.26 20.58 -12.88
C MET A 114 9.65 20.83 -11.50
N THR A 115 9.88 19.93 -10.53
CA THR A 115 9.36 20.05 -9.16
C THR A 115 10.35 20.78 -8.25
N GLY A 116 9.88 21.26 -7.10
CA GLY A 116 10.74 21.91 -6.12
C GLY A 116 11.80 20.98 -5.52
N PRO A 117 12.91 21.51 -4.97
CA PRO A 117 14.05 20.72 -4.50
C PRO A 117 13.69 19.68 -3.42
N VAL A 118 12.67 19.96 -2.61
CA VAL A 118 12.16 19.03 -1.60
C VAL A 118 11.55 17.77 -2.24
N PHE A 119 10.77 17.93 -3.30
CA PHE A 119 10.16 16.80 -4.00
C PHE A 119 11.19 15.98 -4.77
N GLN A 120 12.18 16.62 -5.38
CA GLN A 120 13.31 15.95 -6.01
C GLN A 120 14.11 15.09 -5.00
N ALA A 121 14.30 15.58 -3.77
CA ALA A 121 15.01 14.83 -2.73
C ALA A 121 14.22 13.63 -2.21
N ILE A 122 12.88 13.71 -2.17
CA ILE A 122 12.01 12.64 -1.67
C ILE A 122 11.69 11.62 -2.76
N TYR A 123 11.67 12.03 -4.04
CA TYR A 123 11.37 11.21 -5.22
C TYR A 123 11.94 9.77 -5.20
N PRO A 124 13.24 9.53 -4.93
CA PRO A 124 13.79 8.16 -4.94
C PRO A 124 13.31 7.28 -3.77
N PHE A 125 12.65 7.86 -2.77
CA PHE A 125 12.12 7.15 -1.60
C PHE A 125 10.60 6.92 -1.69
N LEU A 126 9.97 7.33 -2.80
CA LEU A 126 8.54 7.12 -3.00
C LEU A 126 8.32 5.79 -3.75
N PRO A 127 7.60 4.81 -3.19
CA PRO A 127 7.35 3.55 -3.89
C PRO A 127 6.63 3.76 -5.22
N PHE A 128 5.78 4.80 -5.33
CA PHE A 128 5.05 5.09 -6.55
C PHE A 128 5.96 5.44 -7.73
N THR A 129 7.12 6.05 -7.48
CA THR A 129 8.16 6.31 -8.48
C THR A 129 8.59 5.00 -9.17
N HIS A 130 8.92 3.97 -8.39
CA HIS A 130 9.39 2.69 -8.90
C HIS A 130 8.30 1.92 -9.64
N GLY A 131 7.04 2.07 -9.22
CA GLY A 131 5.89 1.52 -9.94
C GLY A 131 5.71 2.14 -11.33
N ILE A 132 5.82 3.47 -11.43
CA ILE A 132 5.74 4.19 -12.70
C ILE A 132 6.88 3.78 -13.62
N ASN A 133 8.12 3.75 -13.11
CA ASN A 133 9.29 3.37 -13.91
C ASN A 133 9.17 1.92 -14.43
N ALA A 134 8.73 0.97 -13.60
CA ALA A 134 8.51 -0.40 -14.04
C ALA A 134 7.40 -0.50 -15.11
N MET A 135 6.31 0.26 -14.96
CA MET A 135 5.25 0.32 -15.98
C MET A 135 5.73 0.97 -17.28
N HIS A 136 6.50 2.06 -17.21
CA HIS A 136 7.12 2.68 -18.39
C HIS A 136 8.05 1.72 -19.10
N ALA A 137 8.90 0.98 -18.38
CA ALA A 137 9.78 -0.02 -18.96
C ALA A 137 9.01 -1.17 -19.65
N ALA A 138 7.85 -1.57 -19.10
CA ALA A 138 6.98 -2.55 -19.75
C ALA A 138 6.24 -2.00 -20.99
N MET A 139 5.95 -0.69 -21.00
CA MET A 139 5.24 -0.04 -22.10
C MET A 139 6.15 0.30 -23.27
N ALA A 140 7.29 0.95 -23.01
CA ALA A 140 8.19 1.53 -23.99
C ALA A 140 9.45 0.67 -24.26
N GLY A 141 9.56 -0.47 -23.58
CA GLY A 141 10.72 -1.35 -23.63
C GLY A 141 11.74 -1.05 -22.52
N ALA A 142 12.22 -2.11 -21.86
CA ALA A 142 13.17 -2.00 -20.77
C ALA A 142 14.62 -2.01 -21.28
N TYR A 143 15.48 -1.17 -20.72
CA TYR A 143 16.92 -1.25 -20.95
C TYR A 143 17.57 -2.23 -19.95
N HIS A 144 18.09 -3.36 -20.44
CA HIS A 144 18.67 -4.44 -19.62
C HIS A 144 17.73 -4.92 -18.49
N MET A 145 18.09 -4.66 -17.23
CA MET A 145 17.41 -5.14 -16.03
C MET A 145 16.59 -4.07 -15.32
N GLU A 146 16.41 -2.89 -15.94
CA GLU A 146 15.69 -1.75 -15.38
C GLU A 146 14.33 -2.15 -14.78
N TYR A 147 13.51 -2.87 -15.56
CA TYR A 147 12.21 -3.37 -15.10
C TYR A 147 12.29 -4.15 -13.79
N TRP A 148 13.20 -5.13 -13.73
CA TRP A 148 13.33 -6.02 -12.57
C TRP A 148 13.93 -5.31 -11.35
N ILE A 149 14.80 -4.32 -11.57
CA ILE A 149 15.37 -3.50 -10.51
C ILE A 149 14.27 -2.64 -9.89
N GLU A 150 13.52 -1.90 -10.70
CA GLU A 150 12.44 -1.03 -10.21
C GLU A 150 11.34 -1.84 -9.52
N LEU A 151 10.96 -2.99 -10.11
CA LEU A 151 9.99 -3.91 -9.51
C LEU A 151 10.50 -4.48 -8.18
N GLY A 152 11.79 -4.82 -8.10
CA GLY A 152 12.44 -5.31 -6.88
C GLY A 152 12.51 -4.26 -5.78
N ILE A 153 12.84 -3.01 -6.12
CA ILE A 153 12.84 -1.89 -5.18
C ILE A 153 11.42 -1.65 -4.67
N LEU A 154 10.42 -1.63 -5.56
CA LEU A 154 9.01 -1.50 -5.17
C LEU A 154 8.58 -2.63 -4.22
N ALA A 155 8.91 -3.88 -4.55
CA ALA A 155 8.59 -5.04 -3.72
C ALA A 155 9.28 -4.97 -2.34
N SER A 156 10.46 -4.36 -2.25
CA SER A 156 11.19 -4.21 -0.99
C SER A 156 10.41 -3.42 0.08
N TYR A 157 9.48 -2.54 -0.31
CA TYR A 157 8.61 -1.80 0.61
C TYR A 157 7.61 -2.72 1.36
N LEU A 158 7.40 -3.96 0.91
CA LEU A 158 6.65 -4.95 1.69
C LEU A 158 7.38 -5.32 2.99
N ILE A 159 8.71 -5.31 3.00
CA ILE A 159 9.52 -5.70 4.17
C ILE A 159 9.24 -4.79 5.37
N PRO A 160 9.42 -3.45 5.30
CA PRO A 160 9.14 -2.56 6.43
C PRO A 160 7.65 -2.54 6.79
N SER A 161 6.75 -2.64 5.81
CA SER A 161 5.31 -2.67 6.06
C SER A 161 4.88 -3.94 6.81
N LEU A 162 5.36 -5.12 6.39
CA LEU A 162 5.06 -6.38 7.09
C LEU A 162 5.73 -6.42 8.46
N ALA A 163 6.96 -5.89 8.59
CA ALA A 163 7.63 -5.77 9.89
C ALA A 163 6.80 -4.92 10.86
N LEU A 164 6.25 -3.78 10.43
CA LEU A 164 5.34 -2.97 11.23
C LEU A 164 4.05 -3.73 11.60
N GLY A 165 3.41 -4.40 10.63
CA GLY A 165 2.14 -5.10 10.85
C GLY A 165 2.23 -6.35 11.73
N VAL A 166 3.36 -7.06 11.67
CA VAL A 166 3.56 -8.36 12.35
C VAL A 166 4.31 -8.18 13.67
N VAL A 167 5.45 -7.46 13.66
CA VAL A 167 6.36 -7.38 14.81
C VAL A 167 5.97 -6.27 15.78
N PHE A 168 5.58 -5.10 15.27
CA PHE A 168 5.25 -3.94 16.10
C PHE A 168 3.79 -3.90 16.56
N ARG A 169 2.98 -4.93 16.24
CA ARG A 169 1.58 -4.99 16.65
C ARG A 169 1.38 -4.88 18.18
N ARG A 170 2.26 -5.51 18.97
CA ARG A 170 2.18 -5.47 20.45
C ARG A 170 2.44 -4.09 21.06
N PRO A 171 3.54 -3.37 20.73
CA PRO A 171 3.75 -2.02 21.24
C PRO A 171 2.72 -1.01 20.71
N VAL A 172 2.24 -1.20 19.48
CA VAL A 172 1.25 -0.32 18.87
C VAL A 172 -0.11 -0.43 19.56
N ILE A 173 -0.59 -1.63 19.87
CA ILE A 173 -1.81 -1.83 20.66
C ILE A 173 -1.69 -1.13 22.01
N LYS A 174 -0.56 -1.33 22.72
CA LYS A 174 -0.29 -0.65 23.99
C LYS A 174 -0.28 0.88 23.88
N ALA A 175 0.27 1.43 22.79
CA ALA A 175 0.31 2.86 22.57
C ALA A 175 -1.09 3.44 22.28
N ASN A 176 -1.91 2.73 21.50
CA ASN A 176 -3.30 3.13 21.25
C ASN A 176 -4.13 3.09 22.52
N ASP A 177 -4.03 2.03 23.32
CA ASP A 177 -4.77 1.90 24.58
C ASP A 177 -4.40 3.04 25.54
N TRP A 178 -3.11 3.39 25.62
CA TRP A 178 -2.64 4.52 26.43
C TRP A 178 -3.17 5.88 25.95
N ILE A 179 -3.29 6.09 24.64
CA ILE A 179 -3.85 7.34 24.09
C ILE A 179 -5.35 7.44 24.40
N ILE A 180 -6.10 6.35 24.25
CA ILE A 180 -7.53 6.29 24.53
C ILE A 180 -7.79 6.54 26.02
N GLU A 181 -7.04 5.87 26.91
CA GLU A 181 -7.13 6.07 28.36
C GLU A 181 -6.83 7.54 28.75
N LYS A 182 -5.89 8.19 28.04
CA LYS A 182 -5.58 9.60 28.26
C LYS A 182 -6.67 10.56 27.75
N LEU A 183 -7.31 10.24 26.64
CA LEU A 183 -8.43 11.01 26.10
C LEU A 183 -9.67 10.89 27.00
N GLU A 184 -9.96 9.69 27.51
CA GLU A 184 -11.01 9.45 28.52
C GLU A 184 -10.72 10.22 29.81
N SER A 185 -9.45 10.27 30.25
CA SER A 185 -9.05 11.05 31.43
C SER A 185 -9.22 12.57 31.26
N THR A 186 -9.32 13.06 30.02
CA THR A 186 -9.46 14.50 29.70
C THR A 186 -10.92 14.93 29.52
N LYS A 187 -11.91 14.03 29.63
CA LYS A 187 -13.36 14.30 29.45
C LYS A 187 -13.72 15.03 28.14
N LEU A 188 -12.95 14.78 27.07
CA LEU A 188 -13.23 15.31 25.73
C LEU A 188 -14.09 14.35 24.88
N ILE A 189 -14.41 13.18 25.43
CA ILE A 189 -15.36 12.19 24.93
C ILE A 189 -16.20 11.71 26.12
#